data_AF-A0A5M6I0M7-F1
#
_entry.id   AF-A0A5M6I0M7-F1
#
_cell.length_a   1.000
_cell.length_b   1.000
_cell.length_c   1.000
_cell.angle_alpha   90.00
_cell.angle_beta   90.00
_cell.angle_gamma   90.00
#
_symmetry.space_group_name_H-M   'P 1'
#
loop_
_entity.id
_entity.type
_entity.pdbx_description
1 polymer ?
#
loop_
_entity_poly.entity_id
_entity_poly.type
_entity_poly.pdbx_seq_one_letter_code
_entity_poly.pdbx_strand_id
1 'polypeptide(L)'
;MTGPETDSTRRSFLRRAGALALAALAAPLGLLGAGLAPTRAADARQRWVCTNADCEPYIYDPATGDPVNLANPGHPLPPGIAFEDLPDDWRCPDCGSPKSYFRPTRR
;
A
#
# COMPACT_ATOMS: atom_id res chain seq x y z
N MET A 1 19.72 49.47 3.56
CA MET A 1 19.72 49.65 5.03
C MET A 1 18.40 49.14 5.54
N THR A 2 18.45 47.91 6.06
CA THR A 2 17.38 47.16 6.69
C THR A 2 16.91 47.87 7.96
N GLY A 3 15.67 48.35 7.95
CA GLY A 3 14.94 48.81 9.13
C GLY A 3 13.89 47.78 9.57
N PRO A 4 13.46 47.81 10.83
CA PRO A 4 13.36 46.62 11.67
C PRO A 4 11.94 46.02 11.81
N GLU A 5 11.91 44.71 12.01
CA GLU A 5 11.20 43.97 13.06
C GLU A 5 9.80 44.49 13.48
N THR A 6 8.75 43.67 13.34
CA THR A 6 8.06 43.07 14.51
C THR A 6 6.79 42.28 14.11
N ASP A 7 6.78 41.04 14.60
CA ASP A 7 5.65 40.16 14.90
C ASP A 7 4.48 40.91 15.55
N SER A 8 3.31 41.02 14.88
CA SER A 8 2.09 41.55 15.54
C SER A 8 0.76 41.19 14.87
N THR A 9 0.62 40.03 14.22
CA THR A 9 -0.72 39.52 13.82
C THR A 9 -0.92 38.05 14.22
N ARG A 10 -0.21 37.63 15.28
CA ARG A 10 -0.49 36.39 16.03
C ARG A 10 -1.36 36.63 17.28
N ARG A 11 -1.93 37.83 17.47
CA ARG A 11 -2.48 38.25 18.79
C ARG A 11 -3.89 38.86 18.81
N SER A 12 -4.67 38.71 17.74
CA SER A 12 -6.11 38.93 17.72
C SER A 12 -6.70 37.66 17.12
N PHE A 13 -7.42 36.78 17.81
CA PHE A 13 -8.62 37.03 18.59
C PHE A 13 -8.73 35.96 19.69
N LEU A 14 -8.31 36.32 20.90
CA LEU A 14 -8.85 35.70 22.10
C LEU A 14 -10.32 36.13 22.26
N ARG A 15 -11.26 35.20 22.08
CA ARG A 15 -12.60 35.23 22.70
C ARG A 15 -12.83 33.83 23.28
N ARG A 16 -12.54 33.65 24.58
CA ARG A 16 -13.54 33.64 25.67
C ARG A 16 -14.76 32.79 25.28
N ALA A 17 -14.93 31.57 25.73
CA ALA A 17 -15.07 31.06 27.10
C ALA A 17 -16.46 30.42 27.20
N GLY A 18 -16.52 29.21 27.76
CA GLY A 18 -17.72 28.67 28.40
C GLY A 18 -18.55 27.71 27.56
N ALA A 19 -18.49 26.42 27.89
CA ALA A 19 -19.59 25.78 28.62
C ALA A 19 -19.13 24.39 29.07
N LEU A 20 -19.13 24.20 30.39
CA LEU A 20 -19.06 22.92 31.05
C LEU A 20 -20.28 22.07 30.64
N ALA A 21 -20.03 20.85 30.17
CA ALA A 21 -21.03 19.79 30.18
C ALA A 21 -20.38 18.53 30.80
N LEU A 22 -20.75 18.30 32.07
CA LEU A 22 -21.24 17.04 32.66
C LEU A 22 -20.70 15.75 32.00
N ALA A 23 -19.92 14.93 32.72
CA ALA A 23 -20.44 13.80 33.51
C ALA A 23 -21.38 12.90 32.67
N ALA A 24 -21.18 11.60 32.48
CA ALA A 24 -20.40 10.59 33.15
C ALA A 24 -20.52 9.29 32.31
N LEU A 25 -19.96 8.20 32.83
CA LEU A 25 -20.25 6.80 32.50
C LEU A 25 -19.42 6.18 31.36
N ALA A 26 -18.35 5.52 31.82
CA ALA A 26 -18.20 4.08 31.65
C ALA A 26 -18.38 3.52 30.23
N ALA A 27 -17.24 3.28 29.59
CA ALA A 27 -17.03 1.98 28.96
C ALA A 27 -15.58 1.56 29.20
N PRO A 28 -15.28 0.73 30.20
CA PRO A 28 -14.04 -0.01 30.22
C PRO A 28 -14.09 -1.07 29.11
N LEU A 29 -12.95 -1.35 28.50
CA LEU A 29 -12.67 -2.58 27.73
C LEU A 29 -13.30 -2.68 26.33
N GLY A 30 -13.00 -1.70 25.48
CA GLY A 30 -12.96 -1.88 24.02
C GLY A 30 -11.56 -2.22 23.50
N LEU A 31 -10.74 -2.93 24.30
CA LEU A 31 -9.40 -3.42 23.93
C LEU A 31 -9.42 -4.91 23.54
N LEU A 32 -10.48 -5.35 22.85
CA LEU A 32 -10.57 -6.72 22.30
C LEU A 32 -11.04 -6.64 20.85
N GLY A 33 -10.08 -6.31 20.00
CA GLY A 33 -10.31 -6.22 18.56
C GLY A 33 -9.04 -5.92 17.77
N ALA A 34 -7.85 -6.31 18.26
CA ALA A 34 -6.74 -6.60 17.37
C ALA A 34 -7.12 -7.86 16.58
N GLY A 35 -8.04 -7.70 15.63
CA GLY A 35 -8.30 -8.71 14.63
C GLY A 35 -6.97 -8.98 13.93
N LEU A 36 -6.55 -10.25 13.95
CA LEU A 36 -5.49 -10.76 13.12
C LEU A 36 -5.62 -10.17 11.70
N ALA A 37 -4.73 -9.25 11.34
CA ALA A 37 -4.47 -8.93 9.94
C ALA A 37 -3.17 -9.61 9.46
N PRO A 38 -3.10 -10.96 9.31
CA PRO A 38 -2.07 -11.60 8.52
C PRO A 38 -2.69 -12.18 7.25
N THR A 39 -2.97 -11.34 6.25
CA THR A 39 -3.21 -11.85 4.89
C THR A 39 -2.28 -11.16 3.91
N ARG A 40 -2.30 -9.82 3.83
CA ARG A 40 -1.46 -9.08 2.87
C ARG A 40 0.05 -9.32 2.97
N ALA A 41 0.62 -9.36 4.19
CA ALA A 41 2.07 -9.57 4.34
C ALA A 41 2.51 -11.02 4.06
N ALA A 42 1.61 -12.00 4.19
CA ALA A 42 1.88 -13.39 3.82
C ALA A 42 1.75 -13.59 2.31
N ASP A 43 0.79 -12.92 1.67
CA ASP A 43 0.62 -12.91 0.21
C ASP A 43 1.84 -12.29 -0.51
N ALA A 44 2.45 -11.26 0.07
CA ALA A 44 3.71 -10.70 -0.43
C ALA A 44 4.95 -11.63 -0.31
N ARG A 45 4.77 -12.92 0.03
CA ARG A 45 5.79 -13.97 -0.10
C ARG A 45 5.43 -15.05 -1.12
N GLN A 46 4.18 -15.06 -1.59
CA GLN A 46 3.70 -16.04 -2.54
C GLN A 46 4.25 -15.71 -3.93
N ARG A 47 5.04 -16.63 -4.48
CA ARG A 47 5.55 -16.51 -5.86
C ARG A 47 4.58 -17.12 -6.84
N TRP A 48 4.56 -16.59 -8.05
CA TRP A 48 3.62 -16.97 -9.10
C TRP A 48 4.37 -17.29 -10.39
N VAL A 49 4.04 -18.41 -11.03
CA VAL A 49 4.65 -18.82 -12.29
C VAL A 49 3.67 -18.69 -13.44
N CYS A 50 4.13 -18.12 -14.57
CA CYS A 50 3.38 -18.09 -15.81
C CYS A 50 3.29 -19.52 -16.39
N THR A 51 2.08 -19.99 -16.67
CA THR A 51 1.83 -21.32 -17.24
C THR A 51 1.37 -21.26 -18.70
N ASN A 52 1.64 -20.15 -19.41
CA ASN A 52 1.36 -20.10 -20.86
C ASN A 52 2.34 -21.04 -21.60
N ALA A 53 1.82 -21.86 -22.52
CA ALA A 53 2.58 -22.80 -23.34
C ALA A 53 3.65 -22.12 -24.22
N ASP A 54 3.41 -20.88 -24.64
CA ASP A 54 4.34 -20.11 -25.49
C ASP A 54 5.35 -19.29 -24.67
N CYS A 55 5.39 -19.47 -23.34
CA CYS A 55 6.23 -18.69 -22.42
C CYS A 55 7.32 -19.58 -21.81
N GLU A 56 8.57 -19.09 -21.80
CA GLU A 56 9.56 -19.62 -20.86
C GLU A 56 9.07 -19.29 -19.43
N PRO A 57 9.07 -20.24 -18.47
CA PRO A 57 8.41 -20.05 -17.18
C PRO A 57 8.95 -18.84 -16.40
N TYR A 58 8.25 -17.71 -16.53
CA TYR A 58 8.48 -16.51 -15.75
C TYR A 58 7.95 -16.68 -14.33
N ILE A 59 8.76 -16.34 -13.33
CA ILE A 59 8.35 -16.33 -11.93
C ILE A 59 8.27 -14.89 -11.45
N TYR A 60 7.06 -14.44 -11.11
CA TYR A 60 6.87 -13.22 -10.35
C TYR A 60 7.18 -13.49 -8.87
N ASP A 61 8.12 -12.72 -8.32
CA ASP A 61 8.44 -12.71 -6.89
C ASP A 61 8.11 -11.32 -6.30
N PRO A 62 7.08 -11.23 -5.43
CA PRO A 62 6.77 -10.00 -4.70
C PRO A 62 7.99 -9.40 -3.99
N ALA A 63 8.95 -10.20 -3.53
CA ALA A 63 10.14 -9.70 -2.83
C ALA A 63 11.11 -8.93 -3.74
N THR A 64 11.03 -9.11 -5.05
CA THR A 64 11.86 -8.41 -6.03
C THR A 64 11.08 -7.41 -6.87
N GLY A 65 9.76 -7.57 -6.99
CA GLY A 65 8.94 -6.80 -7.91
C GLY A 65 9.16 -7.21 -9.37
N ASP A 66 8.88 -6.29 -10.31
CA ASP A 66 9.07 -6.50 -11.76
C ASP A 66 9.72 -5.27 -12.42
N PRO A 67 11.00 -5.36 -12.83
CA PRO A 67 11.73 -4.22 -13.37
C PRO A 67 11.32 -3.79 -14.80
N VAL A 68 10.62 -4.65 -15.55
CA VAL A 68 10.33 -4.40 -16.98
C VAL A 68 8.89 -3.92 -17.20
N ASN A 69 7.97 -4.19 -16.24
CA ASN A 69 6.57 -3.74 -16.19
C ASN A 69 5.98 -3.28 -17.54
N LEU A 70 5.47 -4.22 -18.32
CA LEU A 70 4.92 -3.93 -19.65
C LEU A 70 3.67 -3.03 -19.62
N ALA A 71 2.93 -2.99 -18.51
CA ALA A 71 1.76 -2.12 -18.37
C ALA A 71 2.16 -0.64 -18.22
N ASN A 72 3.38 -0.38 -17.72
CA ASN A 72 3.90 0.98 -17.62
C ASN A 72 5.42 1.02 -17.91
N PRO A 73 5.81 1.09 -19.20
CA PRO A 73 7.20 1.09 -19.62
C PRO A 73 7.98 2.25 -18.97
N GLY A 74 9.12 1.95 -18.34
CA GLY A 74 9.92 2.94 -17.61
C GLY A 74 9.53 3.12 -16.14
N HIS A 75 8.48 2.45 -15.68
CA HIS A 75 8.05 2.44 -14.29
C HIS A 75 8.10 1.02 -13.72
N PRO A 76 9.27 0.59 -13.19
CA PRO A 76 9.41 -0.74 -12.61
C PRO A 76 8.46 -0.91 -11.42
N LEU A 77 7.90 -2.11 -11.27
CA LEU A 77 7.17 -2.53 -10.08
C LEU A 77 8.16 -2.75 -8.93
N PRO A 78 8.05 -2.00 -7.82
CA PRO A 78 8.95 -2.16 -6.70
C PRO A 78 8.71 -3.48 -5.95
N PRO A 79 9.68 -3.92 -5.12
CA PRO A 79 9.48 -4.97 -4.13
C PRO A 79 8.30 -4.71 -3.18
N GLY A 80 7.72 -5.79 -2.67
CA GLY A 80 6.67 -5.81 -1.67
C GLY A 80 5.24 -5.78 -2.21
N ILE A 81 5.07 -5.76 -3.54
CA ILE A 81 3.75 -5.80 -4.17
C ILE A 81 3.29 -7.26 -4.25
N ALA A 82 2.17 -7.59 -3.61
CA ALA A 82 1.56 -8.91 -3.76
C ALA A 82 1.01 -9.07 -5.18
N PHE A 83 0.95 -10.30 -5.69
CA PHE A 83 0.47 -10.56 -7.06
C PHE A 83 -1.00 -10.12 -7.26
N GLU A 84 -1.79 -10.25 -6.21
CA GLU A 84 -3.19 -9.84 -6.12
C GLU A 84 -3.34 -8.33 -6.28
N ASP A 85 -2.40 -7.57 -5.71
CA ASP A 85 -2.36 -6.11 -5.74
C ASP A 85 -1.76 -5.56 -7.06
N LEU A 86 -1.28 -6.41 -7.97
CA LEU A 86 -0.86 -5.98 -9.32
C LEU A 86 -2.04 -5.41 -10.12
N PRO A 87 -1.81 -4.41 -11.00
CA PRO A 87 -2.83 -3.91 -11.92
C PRO A 87 -3.49 -5.02 -12.76
N ASP A 88 -4.77 -4.87 -13.10
CA ASP A 88 -5.51 -5.87 -13.89
C ASP A 88 -4.99 -6.02 -15.33
N ASP A 89 -4.38 -4.96 -15.86
CA ASP A 89 -3.74 -4.90 -17.17
C ASP A 89 -2.27 -5.32 -17.13
N TRP A 90 -1.72 -5.66 -15.96
CA TRP A 90 -0.38 -6.21 -15.85
C TRP A 90 -0.28 -7.53 -16.64
N ARG A 91 0.83 -7.66 -17.34
CA ARG A 91 1.12 -8.76 -18.27
C ARG A 91 2.48 -9.34 -17.94
N CYS A 92 2.63 -10.64 -18.19
CA CYS A 92 3.91 -11.33 -18.11
C CYS A 92 4.96 -10.59 -18.94
N PRO A 93 6.09 -10.16 -18.35
CA PRO A 93 7.14 -9.45 -19.06
C PRO A 93 7.75 -10.24 -20.22
N ASP A 94 7.75 -11.56 -20.12
CA ASP A 94 8.37 -12.43 -21.12
C ASP A 94 7.46 -12.71 -22.32
N CYS A 95 6.16 -12.94 -22.10
CA CYS A 95 5.23 -13.36 -23.18
C CYS A 95 4.00 -12.45 -23.38
N GLY A 96 3.79 -11.42 -22.57
CA GLY A 96 2.65 -10.50 -22.68
C GLY A 96 1.29 -11.07 -22.24
N SER A 97 1.27 -12.29 -21.68
CA SER A 97 0.04 -12.94 -21.23
C SER A 97 -0.54 -12.29 -19.97
N PRO A 98 -1.88 -12.27 -19.79
CA PRO A 98 -2.52 -11.67 -18.63
C PRO A 98 -2.30 -12.47 -17.34
N LYS A 99 -2.59 -11.83 -16.19
CA LYS A 99 -2.53 -12.43 -14.83
C LYS A 99 -3.24 -13.79 -14.72
N SER A 100 -4.26 -14.07 -15.54
CA SER A 100 -5.01 -15.33 -15.52
C SER A 100 -4.17 -16.57 -15.86
N TYR A 101 -3.01 -16.40 -16.50
CA TYR A 101 -2.06 -17.49 -16.79
C TYR A 101 -1.12 -17.81 -15.65
N PHE A 102 -1.17 -17.08 -14.54
CA PHE A 102 -0.29 -17.32 -13.42
C PHE A 102 -0.89 -18.28 -12.42
N ARG A 103 -0.05 -19.14 -11.84
CA ARG A 103 -0.42 -20.05 -10.76
C ARG A 103 0.55 -19.90 -9.59
N PRO A 104 0.07 -20.04 -8.34
CA PRO A 104 0.95 -19.97 -7.19
C PRO A 104 1.94 -21.14 -7.25
N THR A 105 3.23 -20.84 -7.12
CA THR A 105 4.23 -21.89 -6.98
C THR A 105 4.03 -22.53 -5.62
N ARG A 106 3.66 -23.81 -5.58
CA ARG A 106 3.72 -24.59 -4.34
C ARG A 106 5.18 -25.00 -4.13
N ARG A 107 5.74 -24.66 -2.97
CA ARG A 107 7.03 -25.22 -2.53
C ARG A 107 6.83 -26.63 -2.03
#